data_AF-A0A3M2SS86-F1
#
_entry.id   AF-A0A3M2SS86-F1
#
_cell.length_a   1.000
_cell.length_b   1.000
_cell.length_c   1.000
_cell.angle_alpha   90.00
_cell.angle_beta   90.00
_cell.angle_gamma   90.00
#
_symmetry.space_group_name_H-M   'P 1'
#
loop_
_entity.id
_entity.type
_entity.pdbx_description
1 polymer ?
#
loop_
_entity_poly.entity_id
_entity_poly.type
_entity_poly.pdbx_seq_one_letter_code
_entity_poly.pdbx_strand_id
1 'polypeptide(L)' 'MEVPTTAAYVICVAVAGPALTTLGLEPLQAHLFVFWFALLSTITPPVCGAVFIAAGMAEENWLRVAMTAMAL' A
#
# COMPACT_ATOMS: atom_id res chain seq x y z
N MET A 1 11.21 10.58 -1.76
CA MET A 1 9.89 11.24 -1.92
C MET A 1 8.86 10.16 -1.65
N GLU A 2 7.96 10.36 -0.69
CA GLU A 2 6.83 9.44 -0.51
C GLU A 2 6.03 9.36 -1.80
N VAL A 3 5.58 8.15 -2.15
CA VAL A 3 4.54 7.98 -3.15
C VAL A 3 3.26 7.74 -2.35
N PRO A 4 2.37 8.75 -2.20
CA PRO A 4 1.12 8.57 -1.49
C PRO A 4 0.31 7.45 -2.13
N THR A 5 -0.54 6.77 -1.35
CA THR A 5 -1.37 5.65 -1.82
C THR A 5 -2.07 5.96 -3.14
N THR A 6 -2.58 7.18 -3.30
CA THR A 6 -3.23 7.63 -4.53
C THR A 6 -2.30 7.55 -5.74
N ALA A 7 -1.06 8.03 -5.61
CA ALA A 7 -0.09 7.98 -6.70
C ALA A 7 0.37 6.54 -7.00
N ALA A 8 0.59 5.73 -5.96
CA ALA A 8 0.95 4.31 -6.11
C ALA A 8 -0.16 3.54 -6.84
N TYR A 9 -1.41 3.75 -6.44
CA TYR A 9 -2.58 3.17 -7.09
C TYR A 9 -2.70 3.56 -8.56
N VAL A 10 -2.57 4.84 -8.91
CA VAL A 10 -2.68 5.32 -10.30
C VAL A 10 -1.61 4.66 -11.19
N ILE A 11 -0.38 4.55 -10.69
CA ILE A 11 0.72 3.89 -11.43
C ILE A 11 0.41 2.39 -11.59
N CYS A 12 0.04 1.70 -10.51
CA CYS A 12 -0.21 0.26 -10.54
C CYS A 12 -1.43 -0.08 -11.40
N VAL A 13 -2.52 0.69 -11.34
CA VAL A 13 -3.74 0.38 -12.09
C VAL A 13 -3.59 0.65 -13.58
N ALA A 14 -2.75 1.62 -13.97
CA ALA A 14 -2.43 1.88 -15.37
C ALA A 14 -1.72 0.70 -16.03
N VAL A 15 -0.95 -0.08 -15.25
CA VAL A 15 -0.20 -1.25 -15.75
C VAL A 15 -0.98 -2.55 -15.53
N ALA A 16 -1.46 -2.79 -14.31
CA ALA A 16 -2.11 -4.05 -13.91
C ALA A 16 -3.60 -4.11 -14.28
N GLY A 17 -4.29 -2.96 -14.39
CA GLY A 17 -5.72 -2.91 -14.70
C GLY A 17 -6.08 -3.67 -15.98
N PRO A 18 -5.47 -3.37 -17.13
CA PRO A 18 -5.75 -4.08 -18.39
C PRO A 18 -5.46 -5.59 -18.32
N ALA A 19 -4.42 -5.99 -17.58
CA ALA A 19 -4.05 -7.38 -17.40
C ALA A 19 -5.12 -8.13 -16.57
N LEU A 20 -5.56 -7.54 -15.46
CA LEU A 20 -6.58 -8.12 -14.59
C LEU A 20 -7.94 -8.23 -15.31
N THR A 21 -8.34 -7.21 -16.08
CA THR A 21 -9.59 -7.29 -16.86
C THR A 21 -9.52 -8.35 -17.97
N THR A 22 -8.35 -8.53 -18.59
CA THR A 22 -8.15 -9.58 -19.62
C THR A 22 -8.24 -10.99 -19.01
N LEU A 23 -7.87 -11.14 -17.73
CA LEU A 23 -8.04 -12.38 -16.96
C LEU A 23 -9.49 -12.61 -16.50
N GLY A 24 -10.43 -11.73 -16.86
CA GLY A 24 -11.86 -11.88 -16.57
C GLY A 24 -12.31 -11.28 -15.25
N LEU A 25 -11.46 -10.52 -14.54
CA LEU A 25 -11.89 -9.79 -13.35
C LEU A 25 -12.79 -8.62 -13.72
N GLU A 26 -13.89 -8.46 -12.97
CA GLU A 26 -14.74 -7.29 -13.10
C GLU A 26 -13.96 -6.01 -12.73
N PRO A 27 -14.27 -4.86 -13.34
CA PRO A 27 -13.53 -3.61 -13.11
C PRO A 27 -13.41 -3.25 -11.62
N LEU A 28 -14.51 -3.38 -10.85
CA LEU A 28 -14.50 -3.09 -9.42
C LEU A 28 -13.52 -3.99 -8.66
N GLN A 29 -13.49 -5.28 -8.97
CA GLN A 29 -12.59 -6.25 -8.33
C GLN A 29 -11.13 -5.94 -8.67
N ALA A 30 -10.84 -5.62 -9.94
CA ALA A 30 -9.51 -5.23 -10.39
C ALA A 30 -9.02 -3.96 -9.67
N HIS A 31 -9.88 -2.94 -9.55
CA HIS A 31 -9.56 -1.70 -8.85
C HIS A 31 -9.30 -1.92 -7.35
N LEU A 32 -10.17 -2.66 -6.67
CA LEU A 32 -10.00 -2.95 -5.24
C LEU A 32 -8.77 -3.82 -4.95
N PHE A 33 -8.47 -4.78 -5.83
CA PHE A 33 -7.27 -5.59 -5.76
C PHE A 33 -6.02 -4.70 -5.82
N VAL A 34 -5.90 -3.86 -6.85
CA VAL A 34 -4.75 -2.96 -6.99
C VAL A 34 -4.67 -1.95 -5.83
N PHE A 35 -5.81 -1.42 -5.40
CA PHE A 35 -5.89 -0.48 -4.28
C PHE A 35 -5.41 -1.11 -2.98
N TRP A 36 -5.77 -2.37 -2.71
CA TRP A 36 -5.31 -3.10 -1.53
C TRP A 36 -3.77 -3.16 -1.47
N PHE A 37 -3.12 -3.51 -2.57
CA PHE A 37 -1.65 -3.55 -2.60
C PHE A 37 -1.01 -2.16 -2.58
N ALA A 38 -1.69 -1.13 -3.12
CA ALA A 38 -1.20 0.24 -3.03
C ALA A 38 -1.14 0.74 -1.57
N LEU A 39 -2.01 0.26 -0.67
CA LEU A 39 -1.99 0.63 0.76
C LEU A 39 -0.71 0.21 1.47
N LEU A 40 -0.03 -0.84 0.99
CA LEU A 40 1.24 -1.30 1.55
C LEU A 40 2.33 -0.22 1.49
N SER A 41 2.21 0.77 0.60
CA SER A 41 3.17 1.90 0.51
C SER A 41 3.26 2.69 1.82
N THR A 42 2.19 2.71 2.61
CA THR A 42 2.11 3.47 3.87
C THR A 42 2.77 2.78 5.05
N ILE A 43 3.08 1.49 4.93
CA ILE A 43 3.70 0.67 5.99
C ILE A 43 5.09 0.15 5.63
N THR A 44 5.47 0.16 4.35
CA THR A 44 6.76 -0.37 3.88
C THR A 44 7.90 0.63 4.13
N PRO A 45 8.97 0.25 4.85
CA PRO A 45 10.18 1.07 4.99
C PRO A 45 10.84 1.35 3.63
N PRO A 46 11.51 2.50 3.44
CA PRO A 46 11.91 3.50 4.44
C PRO A 46 10.94 4.68 4.61
N VAL A 47 9.84 4.73 3.85
CA VAL A 47 8.95 5.91 3.80
C VAL A 47 7.80 5.80 4.81
N CYS A 48 7.16 4.63 4.91
CA CYS A 48 6.16 4.22 5.91
C CYS A 48 5.52 5.32 6.79
N GLY A 49 4.84 6.31 6.19
CA GLY A 49 4.36 7.50 6.90
C GLY A 49 3.40 7.20 8.05
N ALA A 50 2.49 6.24 7.86
CA ALA A 50 1.54 5.83 8.90
C ALA A 50 2.25 5.15 10.09
N VAL A 51 3.33 4.42 9.83
CA VAL A 51 4.13 3.76 10.86
C VAL A 51 4.83 4.78 11.76
N PHE A 52 5.34 5.88 11.22
CA PHE A 52 5.98 6.91 12.04
C PHE A 52 5.00 7.56 13.03
N ILE A 53 3.76 7.81 12.59
CA ILE A 53 2.70 8.34 13.46
C ILE A 53 2.34 7.29 14.54
N ALA A 54 2.11 6.04 14.13
CA ALA A 54 1.77 4.96 15.05
C ALA A 54 2.88 4.68 16.07
N ALA A 55 4.15 4.72 15.66
CA ALA A 55 5.30 4.56 16.53
C ALA A 55 5.40 5.68 17.57
N GLY A 56 5.10 6.92 17.19
CA GLY A 56 5.03 8.04 18.12
C GLY A 56 3.90 7.90 19.16
N MET A 57 2.75 7.36 18.74
CA MET A 57 1.62 7.09 19.65
C MET A 57 1.89 5.91 20.59
N ALA A 58 2.63 4.90 20.12
CA ALA A 58 2.95 3.69 20.86
C ALA A 58 4.25 3.76 21.68
N GLU A 59 4.99 4.89 21.59
CA GLU A 59 6.31 5.08 22.21
C GLU A 59 7.31 3.95 21.91
N GLU A 60 7.28 3.40 20.69
CA GLU A 60 8.08 2.23 20.29
C GLU A 60 8.95 2.53 19.05
N ASN A 61 9.97 1.70 18.81
CA ASN A 61 10.80 1.84 17.62
C ASN A 61 9.99 1.64 16.33
N TRP A 62 10.05 2.61 15.42
CA TRP A 62 9.32 2.58 14.14
C TRP A 62 9.61 1.33 13.30
N LEU A 63 10.82 0.76 13.36
CA LEU A 63 11.15 -0.49 12.64
C LEU A 63 10.36 -1.67 13.20
N ARG A 64 10.17 -1.74 14.52
CA ARG A 64 9.36 -2.80 15.14
C ARG A 64 7.89 -2.63 14.78
N VAL A 65 7.37 -1.40 14.81
CA VAL A 65 6.00 -1.11 14.39
C VAL A 65 5.80 -1.44 12.90
N ALA A 66 6.75 -1.10 12.03
CA ALA A 66 6.72 -1.46 10.61
C ALA A 66 6.69 -2.99 10.42
N MET A 67 7.55 -3.72 11.13
CA MET A 67 7.61 -5.19 11.06
C MET A 67 6.28 -5.81 11.48
N THR A 68 5.67 -5.32 12.56
CA THR A 68 4.35 -5.78 13.00
C THR A 68 3.26 -5.43 11.98
N ALA A 69 3.30 -4.24 11.40
CA ALA A 69 2.33 -3.81 10.39
C ALA A 69 2.42 -4.63 9.09
N MET A 70 3.63 -5.06 8.71
CA MET A 70 3.87 -5.89 7.53
C MET A 70 3.69 -7.40 7.76
N ALA A 71 3.43 -7.84 8.98
CA ALA A 71 3.27 -9.26 9.33
C ALA A 71 1.92 -9.89 8.89
N LEU A 72 1.23 -9.27 7.91
CA LEU A 72 -0.01 -9.76 7.31
C LEU A 72 0.14 -11.18 6.72
#